data_AF-A0A522RUL2-F1
#
_entry.id   AF-A0A522RUL2-F1
#
_cell.length_a   1.000
_cell.length_b   1.000
_cell.length_c   1.000
_cell.angle_alpha   90.00
_cell.angle_beta   90.00
_cell.angle_gamma   90.00
#
_symmetry.space_group_name_H-M   'P 1'
#
loop_
_entity.id
_entity.type
_entity.pdbx_description
1 polymer ?
#
loop_
_entity_poly.entity_id
_entity_poly.type
_entity_poly.pdbx_seq_one_letter_code
_entity_poly.pdbx_strand_id
1 'polypeptide(L)'
;MENAEATPRAVAYSALLHLGIVAFLALATLNCTHWEQLADALHLPRALRPVTCTQVVQLQGPVIEATLVGPAGAPPPPAARHAQKASPRHEQKAEPAPKPPPPANVRVLPTPVPQPQLKDQEKVAETAEQQAAAAQKAQEEEQKQRMAELTRQKEAERILKELAKVQAQSQAQERKVDLEKQKAAQLADLNKASDSPSAQNVPVAKQAMTGQAGTSNDAYVAALQNSITQNWLRPDNIPVGVVCPVEIVQIPGGQVISAKVLPSCPFSDVARHSVEAAVLRASPLPYKGFEKQFKRDITFNFTVTSSQ
;
A
#
# COMPACT_ATOMS: atom_id res chain seq x y z
N MET A 1 59.96 8.34 4.64
CA MET A 1 59.49 7.59 5.82
C MET A 1 58.32 8.37 6.39
N GLU A 2 57.14 8.23 5.80
CA GLU A 2 55.91 8.87 6.25
C GLU A 2 54.82 7.81 6.12
N ASN A 3 53.83 7.84 7.02
CA ASN A 3 52.59 7.05 7.01
C ASN A 3 52.51 5.80 7.92
N ALA A 4 53.23 5.75 9.05
CA ALA A 4 52.87 4.82 10.14
C ALA A 4 51.78 5.39 11.08
N GLU A 5 51.64 6.71 11.18
CA GLU A 5 50.60 7.37 12.02
C GLU A 5 49.29 7.69 11.28
N ALA A 6 49.26 7.59 9.94
CA ALA A 6 48.09 7.98 9.14
C ALA A 6 46.96 6.93 9.19
N THR A 7 47.31 5.66 9.33
CA THR A 7 46.36 4.52 9.36
C THR A 7 45.41 4.53 10.57
N PRO A 8 45.84 4.72 11.84
CA PRO A 8 44.90 4.74 12.96
C PRO A 8 43.94 5.94 12.91
N ARG A 9 44.40 7.11 12.44
CA ARG A 9 43.54 8.28 12.27
C ARG A 9 42.52 8.07 11.16
N ALA A 10 42.92 7.49 10.03
CA ALA A 10 42.02 7.15 8.94
C ALA A 10 40.93 6.14 9.37
N VAL A 11 41.29 5.15 10.19
CA VAL A 11 40.33 4.19 10.76
C VAL A 11 39.37 4.89 11.73
N ALA A 12 39.87 5.80 12.58
CA ALA A 12 39.03 6.57 13.48
C ALA A 12 38.03 7.47 12.73
N TYR A 13 38.48 8.17 11.68
CA TYR A 13 37.59 8.99 10.85
C TYR A 13 36.56 8.15 10.09
N SER A 14 36.96 6.98 9.58
CA SER A 14 36.02 6.03 8.96
C SER A 14 34.98 5.56 9.98
N ALA A 15 35.38 5.19 11.19
CA ALA A 15 34.46 4.76 12.24
C ALA A 15 33.47 5.87 12.64
N LEU A 16 33.95 7.11 12.77
CA LEU A 16 33.09 8.27 13.05
C LEU A 16 32.10 8.53 11.92
N LEU A 17 32.54 8.41 10.66
CA LEU A 17 31.68 8.58 9.49
C LEU A 17 30.59 7.50 9.44
N HIS A 18 30.93 6.25 9.73
CA HIS A 18 29.95 5.16 9.78
C HIS A 18 28.97 5.33 10.95
N LEU A 19 29.42 5.76 12.13
CA LEU A 19 28.52 6.10 13.23
C LEU A 19 27.57 7.24 12.88
N GLY A 20 28.05 8.26 12.18
CA GLY A 20 27.21 9.35 11.67
C GLY A 20 26.14 8.85 10.69
N ILE A 21 26.50 7.96 9.76
CA ILE A 21 25.55 7.36 8.81
C ILE A 21 24.52 6.50 9.52
N VAL A 22 24.93 5.66 10.48
CA VAL A 22 24.01 4.82 11.25
C VAL A 22 23.05 5.66 12.08
N ALA A 23 23.53 6.73 12.72
CA ALA A 23 22.69 7.67 13.45
C ALA A 23 21.69 8.38 12.53
N PHE A 24 22.13 8.79 11.34
CA PHE A 24 21.26 9.41 10.34
C PHE A 24 20.18 8.46 9.84
N LEU A 25 20.53 7.20 9.53
CA LEU A 25 19.57 6.19 9.10
C LEU A 25 18.59 5.84 10.22
N ALA A 26 19.04 5.76 11.47
CA ALA A 26 18.15 5.54 12.62
C ALA A 26 17.19 6.72 12.83
N LEU A 27 17.64 7.96 12.61
CA LEU A 27 16.81 9.15 12.69
C LEU A 27 15.76 9.19 11.56
N ALA A 28 16.11 8.70 10.37
CA ALA A 28 15.21 8.61 9.22
C ALA A 28 14.11 7.54 9.36
N THR A 29 14.28 6.54 10.24
CA THR A 29 13.27 5.50 10.48
C THR A 29 12.32 5.80 11.64
N LEU A 30 12.50 6.92 12.35
CA LEU A 30 11.61 7.31 13.45
C LEU A 30 10.24 7.80 12.96
N ASN A 31 9.19 7.33 13.63
CA ASN A 31 7.81 7.73 13.38
C ASN A 31 7.56 9.22 13.71
N CYS A 32 6.56 9.83 13.06
CA CYS A 32 6.14 11.23 13.23
C CYS A 32 6.01 11.66 14.72
N THR A 33 5.51 10.75 15.57
CA THR A 33 5.32 11.00 17.01
C THR A 33 6.63 11.16 17.78
N HIS A 34 7.67 10.41 17.42
CA HIS A 34 8.99 10.51 18.06
C HIS A 34 9.73 11.78 17.62
N TRP A 35 9.53 12.21 16.37
CA TRP A 35 10.08 13.47 15.87
C TRP A 35 9.53 14.70 16.61
N GLU A 36 8.22 14.73 16.88
CA GLU A 36 7.60 15.80 17.68
C GLU A 36 8.09 15.77 19.14
N GLN A 37 8.18 14.59 19.77
CA GLN A 37 8.74 14.46 21.13
C GLN A 37 10.18 14.97 21.23
N LEU A 38 11.01 14.67 20.24
CA LEU A 38 12.40 15.10 20.22
C LEU A 38 12.53 16.60 19.92
N ALA A 39 11.69 17.14 19.03
CA ALA A 39 11.62 18.56 18.74
C ALA A 39 11.10 19.39 19.94
N ASP A 40 10.17 18.84 20.70
CA ASP A 40 9.68 19.43 21.95
C ASP A 40 10.76 19.38 23.05
N ALA A 41 11.49 18.27 23.18
CA ALA A 41 12.61 18.18 24.13
C ALA A 41 13.71 19.21 23.82
N LEU A 42 13.98 19.47 22.54
CA LEU A 42 14.94 20.47 22.07
C LEU A 42 14.37 21.91 22.02
N HIS A 43 13.13 22.13 22.47
CA HIS A 43 12.46 23.43 22.52
C HIS A 43 12.48 24.19 21.17
N LEU A 44 12.43 23.46 20.05
CA LEU A 44 12.44 24.06 18.72
C LEU A 44 11.08 24.71 18.43
N PRO A 45 11.02 25.99 18.06
CA PRO A 45 9.77 26.65 17.72
C PRO A 45 9.19 26.03 16.45
N ARG A 46 7.85 25.97 16.37
CA ARG A 46 7.11 25.25 15.32
C ARG A 46 7.47 25.69 13.89
N ALA A 47 7.92 26.94 13.71
CA ALA A 47 8.36 27.50 12.43
C ALA A 47 9.69 26.92 11.91
N LEU A 48 10.51 26.34 12.78
CA LEU A 48 11.80 25.74 12.44
C LEU A 48 11.75 24.21 12.37
N ARG A 49 10.56 23.61 12.49
CA ARG A 49 10.39 22.14 12.43
C ARG A 49 10.29 21.69 10.96
N PRO A 50 11.12 20.75 10.50
CA PRO A 50 11.13 20.29 9.11
C PRO A 50 9.90 19.44 8.75
N VAL A 51 9.20 18.89 9.76
CA VAL A 51 7.98 18.10 9.60
C VAL A 51 6.96 18.62 10.61
N THR A 52 5.77 19.02 10.15
CA THR A 52 4.65 19.37 11.03
C THR A 52 3.62 18.25 10.92
N CYS A 53 3.52 17.43 11.96
CA CYS A 53 2.53 16.36 11.97
C CYS A 53 1.18 16.96 12.41
N THR A 54 0.14 16.86 11.57
CA THR A 54 -1.21 17.26 11.95
C THR A 54 -1.67 16.36 13.10
N GLN A 55 -1.72 16.92 14.30
CA GLN A 55 -2.27 16.22 15.46
C GLN A 55 -3.76 16.01 15.20
N VAL A 56 -4.16 14.78 14.89
CA VAL A 56 -5.57 14.38 14.90
C VAL A 56 -6.06 14.53 16.33
N VAL A 57 -6.80 15.61 16.58
CA VAL A 57 -7.54 15.82 17.82
C VAL A 57 -8.49 14.63 17.96
N GLN A 58 -8.19 13.73 18.90
CA GLN A 58 -9.14 12.73 19.36
C GLN A 58 -10.26 13.49 20.06
N LEU A 59 -11.38 13.71 19.37
CA LEU A 59 -12.59 14.25 19.99
C LEU A 59 -13.06 13.24 21.04
N GLN A 60 -12.76 13.52 22.31
CA GLN A 60 -13.39 12.86 23.44
C GLN A 60 -14.82 13.38 23.58
N GLY A 61 -15.70 12.93 22.68
CA GLY A 61 -17.14 13.13 22.76
C GLY A 61 -17.84 11.78 22.98
N PRO A 62 -19.00 11.75 23.65
CA PRO A 62 -19.81 10.54 23.74
C PRO A 62 -20.20 10.05 22.33
N VAL A 63 -20.16 8.73 22.13
CA VAL A 63 -20.48 8.06 20.85
C VAL A 63 -21.90 8.42 20.44
N ILE A 64 -22.05 9.17 19.35
CA ILE A 64 -23.35 9.40 18.72
C ILE A 64 -23.59 8.20 17.79
N GLU A 65 -24.43 7.27 18.23
CA GLU A 65 -24.92 6.20 17.37
C GLU A 65 -25.88 6.79 16.34
N ALA A 66 -25.42 6.94 15.10
CA ALA A 66 -26.28 7.30 13.98
C ALA A 66 -26.92 6.03 13.41
N THR A 67 -28.18 5.76 13.75
CA THR A 67 -28.97 4.75 13.05
C THR A 67 -29.32 5.27 11.65
N LEU A 68 -28.75 4.62 10.63
CA LEU A 68 -28.99 4.93 9.23
C LEU A 68 -30.41 4.47 8.84
N VAL A 69 -31.36 5.40 8.75
CA VAL A 69 -32.71 5.11 8.24
C VAL A 69 -32.64 5.07 6.71
N GLY A 70 -32.69 3.86 6.15
CA GLY A 70 -32.80 3.64 4.71
C GLY A 70 -34.18 4.03 4.15
N PRO A 71 -34.33 4.17 2.82
CA PRO A 71 -35.46 4.84 2.15
C PRO A 71 -36.79 4.05 2.12
N ALA A 72 -37.00 3.08 3.02
CA ALA A 72 -38.23 2.30 3.08
C ALA A 72 -38.72 2.15 4.53
N GLY A 73 -39.49 3.14 4.98
CA GLY A 73 -40.17 3.12 6.27
C GLY A 73 -41.13 4.28 6.38
N ALA A 74 -42.37 4.09 5.93
CA ALA A 74 -43.45 5.06 6.14
C ALA A 74 -43.71 5.19 7.67
N PRO A 75 -43.78 6.41 8.23
CA PRO A 75 -44.09 6.57 9.64
C PRO A 75 -45.55 6.21 9.93
N PRO A 76 -45.87 5.53 11.05
CA PRO A 76 -47.26 5.33 11.46
C PRO A 76 -47.92 6.68 11.82
N PRO A 77 -49.25 6.81 11.65
CA PRO A 77 -49.93 8.08 11.89
C PRO A 77 -49.83 8.47 13.37
N PRO A 78 -49.52 9.74 13.70
CA PRO A 78 -49.43 10.17 15.08
C PRO A 78 -50.80 10.12 15.76
N ALA A 79 -50.85 9.44 16.90
CA ALA A 79 -51.99 9.43 17.79
C ALA A 79 -52.29 10.86 18.28
N ALA A 80 -53.55 11.25 18.17
CA ALA A 80 -54.09 12.48 18.71
C ALA A 80 -53.77 12.61 20.21
N ARG A 81 -53.01 13.65 20.58
CA ARG A 81 -53.00 14.19 21.94
C ARG A 81 -53.10 15.71 21.88
N HIS A 82 -54.34 16.14 22.16
CA HIS A 82 -54.72 17.30 22.95
C HIS A 82 -54.00 18.63 22.69
N ALA A 83 -54.75 19.49 22.02
CA ALA A 83 -54.60 20.93 21.98
C ALA A 83 -54.20 21.53 23.34
N GLN A 84 -53.09 22.26 23.36
CA GLN A 84 -52.90 23.37 24.28
C GLN A 84 -52.97 24.67 23.49
N LYS A 85 -53.97 25.45 23.89
CA LYS A 85 -54.40 26.75 23.38
C LYS A 85 -53.23 27.72 23.22
N ALA A 86 -53.16 28.32 22.04
CA ALA A 86 -52.58 29.64 21.86
C ALA A 86 -53.29 30.64 22.77
N SER A 87 -52.51 31.49 23.46
CA SER A 87 -53.08 32.65 24.16
C SER A 87 -53.64 33.66 23.16
N PRO A 88 -54.71 34.39 23.53
CA PRO A 88 -55.44 35.27 22.62
C PRO A 88 -54.68 36.57 22.41
N ARG A 89 -54.49 36.92 21.15
CA ARG A 89 -54.14 38.28 20.71
C ARG A 89 -55.30 39.21 21.08
N HIS A 90 -54.96 40.31 21.74
CA HIS A 90 -55.86 41.36 22.17
C HIS A 90 -56.75 41.85 21.02
N GLU A 91 -58.05 41.71 21.22
CA GLU A 91 -59.10 42.32 20.41
C GLU A 91 -59.16 43.81 20.77
N GLN A 92 -58.56 44.66 19.93
CA GLN A 92 -58.69 46.10 20.07
C GLN A 92 -60.01 46.53 19.41
N LYS A 93 -60.94 46.91 20.27
CA LYS A 93 -62.26 47.46 20.00
C LYS A 93 -62.21 48.61 18.99
N ALA A 94 -63.07 48.53 17.97
CA ALA A 94 -63.31 49.57 16.99
C ALA A 94 -63.84 50.85 17.66
N GLU A 95 -63.21 51.97 17.34
CA GLU A 95 -63.68 53.32 17.62
C GLU A 95 -64.47 53.85 16.39
N PRO A 96 -65.51 54.68 16.57
CA PRO A 96 -66.41 55.07 15.47
C PRO A 96 -65.80 56.10 14.52
N ALA A 97 -66.29 56.07 13.27
CA ALA A 97 -65.84 56.88 12.15
C ALA A 97 -65.82 58.41 12.38
N PRO A 98 -64.85 59.15 11.81
CA PRO A 98 -64.92 60.60 11.70
C PRO A 98 -65.86 61.03 10.56
N LYS A 99 -66.57 62.14 10.78
CA LYS A 99 -67.51 62.80 9.84
C LYS A 99 -66.78 63.40 8.61
N PRO A 100 -67.46 63.55 7.46
CA PRO A 100 -66.86 64.03 6.21
C PRO A 100 -66.61 65.55 6.20
N PRO A 101 -65.54 66.05 5.54
CA PRO A 101 -65.42 67.46 5.19
C PRO A 101 -66.22 67.81 3.90
N PRO A 102 -66.78 69.03 3.80
CA PRO A 102 -67.55 69.50 2.64
C PRO A 102 -66.65 69.92 1.44
N PRO A 103 -67.25 70.13 0.24
CA PRO A 103 -66.54 70.05 -1.04
C PRO A 103 -66.04 71.40 -1.57
N ALA A 104 -64.89 71.38 -2.22
CA ALA A 104 -64.37 72.33 -3.23
C ALA A 104 -62.91 71.93 -3.52
N ASN A 105 -62.31 71.95 -4.72
CA ASN A 105 -62.67 72.44 -6.04
C ASN A 105 -61.69 71.77 -7.04
N VAL A 106 -62.23 71.18 -8.12
CA VAL A 106 -61.75 71.13 -9.53
C VAL A 106 -60.27 70.81 -9.88
N ARG A 107 -60.15 70.02 -10.99
CA ARG A 107 -59.00 69.77 -11.92
C ARG A 107 -58.00 68.69 -11.47
N VAL A 108 -57.61 67.65 -12.25
CA VAL A 108 -57.63 67.31 -13.69
C VAL A 108 -57.63 65.76 -13.81
N LEU A 109 -58.10 65.21 -14.95
CA LEU A 109 -57.89 63.81 -15.38
C LEU A 109 -56.39 63.43 -15.46
N PRO A 110 -56.04 62.13 -15.48
CA PRO A 110 -54.79 61.58 -14.96
C PRO A 110 -53.58 61.84 -15.85
N THR A 111 -52.43 62.16 -15.26
CA THR A 111 -51.13 61.94 -15.89
C THR A 111 -50.74 60.47 -15.75
N PRO A 112 -50.29 59.78 -16.82
CA PRO A 112 -49.81 58.42 -16.72
C PRO A 112 -48.62 58.35 -15.77
N VAL A 113 -48.63 57.40 -14.84
CA VAL A 113 -47.45 57.03 -14.05
C VAL A 113 -46.34 56.69 -15.06
N PRO A 114 -45.16 57.35 -15.03
CA PRO A 114 -44.05 56.97 -15.89
C PRO A 114 -43.73 55.50 -15.61
N GLN A 115 -43.68 54.63 -16.62
CA GLN A 115 -43.22 53.24 -16.45
C GLN A 115 -41.69 53.24 -16.30
N PRO A 116 -41.11 52.94 -15.11
CA PRO A 116 -39.67 52.89 -14.95
C PRO A 116 -39.31 51.52 -14.38
N GLN A 117 -39.26 50.46 -15.21
CA GLN A 117 -38.75 49.15 -14.74
C GLN A 117 -38.47 48.06 -15.79
N LEU A 118 -38.67 48.28 -17.10
CA LEU A 118 -38.32 47.26 -18.11
C LEU A 118 -36.81 47.20 -18.42
N LYS A 119 -36.11 48.35 -18.35
CA LYS A 119 -34.67 48.45 -18.65
C LYS A 119 -33.77 47.79 -17.61
N ASP A 120 -34.17 47.77 -16.34
CA ASP A 120 -33.38 47.13 -15.29
C ASP A 120 -33.52 45.59 -15.32
N GLN A 121 -34.66 45.06 -15.78
CA GLN A 121 -34.89 43.62 -15.91
C GLN A 121 -34.15 43.02 -17.12
N GLU A 122 -34.10 43.76 -18.24
CA GLU A 122 -33.36 43.36 -19.45
C GLU A 122 -31.85 43.29 -19.19
N LYS A 123 -31.31 44.22 -18.40
CA LYS A 123 -29.89 44.23 -18.03
C LYS A 123 -29.50 43.07 -17.09
N VAL A 124 -30.40 42.67 -16.20
CA VAL A 124 -30.20 41.50 -15.31
C VAL A 124 -30.26 40.19 -16.10
N ALA A 125 -31.18 40.09 -17.08
CA ALA A 125 -31.27 38.94 -17.97
C ALA A 125 -30.01 38.80 -18.85
N GLU A 126 -29.53 39.89 -19.47
CA GLU A 126 -28.32 39.87 -20.29
C GLU A 126 -27.07 39.50 -19.48
N THR A 127 -26.96 39.98 -18.24
CA THR A 127 -25.85 39.62 -17.33
C THR A 127 -25.92 38.14 -16.94
N ALA A 128 -27.12 37.60 -16.69
CA ALA A 128 -27.31 36.19 -16.37
C ALA A 128 -26.96 35.28 -17.56
N GLU A 129 -27.33 35.67 -18.79
CA GLU A 129 -26.96 34.94 -20.02
C GLU A 129 -25.45 34.98 -20.28
N GLN A 130 -24.80 36.13 -20.08
CA GLN A 130 -23.35 36.25 -20.20
C GLN A 130 -22.60 35.39 -19.17
N GLN A 131 -23.07 35.35 -17.93
CA GLN A 131 -22.50 34.50 -16.88
C GLN A 131 -22.72 33.01 -17.18
N ALA A 132 -23.89 32.62 -17.67
CA ALA A 132 -24.17 31.24 -18.07
C ALA A 132 -23.29 30.80 -19.26
N ALA A 133 -23.11 31.66 -20.25
CA ALA A 133 -22.24 31.40 -21.40
C ALA A 133 -20.76 31.30 -20.99
N ALA A 134 -20.30 32.14 -20.07
CA ALA A 134 -18.94 32.07 -19.52
C ALA A 134 -18.71 30.78 -18.70
N ALA A 135 -19.69 30.39 -17.88
CA ALA A 135 -19.63 29.15 -17.11
C ALA A 135 -19.61 27.90 -18.01
N GLN A 136 -20.40 27.88 -19.09
CA GLN A 136 -20.38 26.77 -20.06
C GLN A 136 -19.03 26.66 -20.78
N LYS A 137 -18.45 27.78 -21.21
CA LYS A 137 -17.12 27.80 -21.84
C LYS A 137 -16.03 27.32 -20.88
N ALA A 138 -16.07 27.74 -19.61
CA ALA A 138 -15.13 27.28 -18.59
C ALA A 138 -15.25 25.77 -18.33
N GLN A 139 -16.48 25.24 -18.28
CA GLN A 139 -16.71 23.79 -18.13
C GLN A 139 -16.21 22.99 -19.34
N GLU A 140 -16.44 23.46 -20.56
CA GLU A 140 -15.96 22.79 -21.78
C GLU A 140 -14.42 22.78 -21.84
N GLU A 141 -13.78 23.89 -21.45
CA GLU A 141 -12.32 23.98 -21.39
C GLU A 141 -11.74 23.03 -20.32
N GLU A 142 -12.33 22.98 -19.12
CA GLU A 142 -11.92 22.05 -18.07
C GLU A 142 -12.08 20.58 -18.51
N GLN A 143 -13.17 20.26 -19.21
CA GLN A 143 -13.38 18.93 -19.77
C GLN A 143 -12.33 18.57 -20.83
N LYS A 144 -12.01 19.50 -21.74
CA LYS A 144 -10.94 19.31 -22.74
C LYS A 144 -9.58 19.10 -22.07
N GLN A 145 -9.26 19.88 -21.04
CA GLN A 145 -8.02 19.72 -20.28
C GLN A 145 -7.95 18.37 -19.56
N ARG A 146 -9.03 17.93 -18.89
CA ARG A 146 -9.10 16.60 -18.27
C ARG A 146 -8.92 15.47 -19.28
N MET A 147 -9.55 15.57 -20.45
CA MET A 147 -9.44 14.55 -21.50
C MET A 147 -8.02 14.50 -22.09
N ALA A 148 -7.38 15.66 -22.28
CA ALA A 148 -5.99 15.73 -22.74
C ALA A 148 -5.02 15.10 -21.72
N GLU A 149 -5.19 15.41 -20.44
CA GLU A 149 -4.37 14.86 -19.36
C GLU A 149 -4.54 13.33 -19.23
N LEU A 150 -5.77 12.84 -19.25
CA LEU A 150 -6.05 11.39 -19.25
C LEU A 150 -5.43 10.68 -20.45
N THR A 151 -5.43 11.32 -21.62
CA THR A 151 -4.80 10.77 -22.83
C THR A 151 -3.29 10.69 -22.66
N ARG A 152 -2.67 11.76 -22.14
CA ARG A 152 -1.23 11.81 -21.86
C ARG A 152 -0.79 10.76 -20.84
N GLN A 153 -1.58 10.56 -19.78
CA GLN A 153 -1.30 9.52 -18.78
C GLN A 153 -1.38 8.11 -19.37
N LYS A 154 -2.41 7.82 -20.16
CA LYS A 154 -2.54 6.52 -20.85
C LYS A 154 -1.39 6.27 -21.82
N GLU A 155 -0.93 7.30 -22.54
CA GLU A 155 0.22 7.18 -23.43
C GLU A 155 1.51 6.90 -22.64
N ALA A 156 1.76 7.64 -21.57
CA ALA A 156 2.92 7.41 -20.69
C ALA A 156 2.91 5.99 -20.10
N GLU A 157 1.75 5.50 -19.65
CA GLU A 157 1.60 4.14 -19.12
C GLU A 157 1.90 3.07 -20.20
N ARG A 158 1.41 3.28 -21.43
CA ARG A 158 1.73 2.38 -22.56
C ARG A 158 3.22 2.35 -22.85
N ILE A 159 3.88 3.51 -22.88
CA ILE A 159 5.32 3.61 -23.12
C ILE A 159 6.10 2.89 -22.01
N LEU A 160 5.75 3.11 -20.74
CA LEU A 160 6.38 2.42 -19.61
C LEU A 160 6.20 0.91 -19.68
N LYS A 161 5.00 0.44 -20.06
CA LYS A 161 4.70 -0.99 -20.20
C LYS A 161 5.48 -1.64 -21.35
N GLU A 162 5.59 -0.97 -22.49
CA GLU A 162 6.41 -1.44 -23.62
C GLU A 162 7.89 -1.47 -23.24
N LEU A 163 8.41 -0.44 -22.57
CA LEU A 163 9.79 -0.40 -22.10
C LEU A 163 10.09 -1.56 -21.12
N ALA A 164 9.21 -1.79 -20.15
CA ALA A 164 9.34 -2.90 -19.21
C ALA A 164 9.30 -4.26 -19.91
N LYS A 165 8.46 -4.42 -20.93
CA LYS A 165 8.38 -5.65 -21.73
C LYS A 165 9.65 -5.89 -22.54
N VAL A 166 10.19 -4.86 -23.18
CA VAL A 166 11.47 -4.93 -23.92
C VAL A 166 12.62 -5.28 -22.98
N GLN A 167 12.70 -4.65 -21.81
CA GLN A 167 13.71 -4.98 -20.81
C GLN A 167 13.59 -6.43 -20.31
N ALA A 168 12.38 -6.90 -20.01
CA ALA A 168 12.16 -8.28 -19.59
C ALA A 168 12.52 -9.29 -20.69
N GLN A 169 12.25 -8.97 -21.96
CA GLN A 169 12.65 -9.80 -23.10
C GLN A 169 14.17 -9.83 -23.28
N SER A 170 14.84 -8.68 -23.15
CA SER A 170 16.30 -8.59 -23.19
C SER A 170 16.96 -9.44 -22.11
N GLN A 171 16.52 -9.27 -20.85
CA GLN A 171 17.05 -10.05 -19.73
C GLN A 171 16.78 -11.55 -19.87
N ALA A 172 15.60 -11.93 -20.39
CA ALA A 172 15.29 -13.33 -20.64
C ALA A 172 16.21 -13.93 -21.73
N GLN A 173 16.55 -13.15 -22.76
CA GLN A 173 17.46 -13.59 -23.81
C GLN A 173 18.90 -13.69 -23.32
N GLU A 174 19.38 -12.71 -22.55
CA GLU A 174 20.72 -12.76 -21.93
C GLU A 174 20.87 -13.99 -21.02
N ARG A 175 19.88 -14.27 -20.16
CA ARG A 175 19.89 -15.49 -19.33
C ARG A 175 19.97 -16.77 -20.14
N LYS A 176 19.30 -16.84 -21.30
CA LYS A 176 19.37 -18.01 -22.19
C LYS A 176 20.77 -18.16 -22.78
N VAL A 177 21.35 -17.07 -23.28
CA VAL A 177 22.72 -17.05 -23.84
C VAL A 177 23.74 -17.45 -22.77
N ASP A 178 23.61 -16.95 -21.54
CA ASP A 178 24.51 -17.32 -20.44
C ASP A 178 24.39 -18.79 -20.06
N LEU A 179 23.17 -19.33 -19.99
CA LEU A 179 22.94 -20.75 -19.73
C LEU A 179 23.51 -21.63 -20.84
N GLU A 180 23.36 -21.23 -22.11
CA GLU A 180 23.94 -21.94 -23.25
C GLU A 180 25.48 -21.90 -23.22
N LYS A 181 26.06 -20.75 -22.87
CA LYS A 181 27.51 -20.59 -22.72
C LYS A 181 28.05 -21.45 -21.57
N GLN A 182 27.36 -21.51 -20.43
CA GLN A 182 27.74 -22.38 -19.31
C GLN A 182 27.68 -23.86 -19.70
N LYS A 183 26.64 -24.29 -20.42
CA LYS A 183 26.55 -25.65 -20.94
C LYS A 183 27.68 -25.97 -21.92
N ALA A 184 27.97 -25.07 -22.85
CA ALA A 184 29.06 -25.25 -23.80
C ALA A 184 30.43 -25.35 -23.10
N ALA A 185 30.67 -24.51 -22.09
CA ALA A 185 31.89 -24.57 -21.28
C ALA A 185 31.99 -25.90 -20.50
N GLN A 186 30.90 -26.39 -19.93
CA GLN A 186 30.86 -27.68 -19.23
C GLN A 186 31.14 -28.86 -20.16
N LEU A 187 30.58 -28.85 -21.38
CA LEU A 187 30.88 -29.89 -22.37
C LEU A 187 32.35 -29.84 -22.83
N ALA A 188 32.91 -28.64 -23.01
CA ALA A 188 34.31 -28.48 -23.38
C ALA A 188 35.27 -28.98 -22.28
N ASP A 189 34.94 -28.75 -21.01
CA ASP A 189 35.71 -29.24 -19.87
C ASP A 189 35.67 -30.77 -19.75
N LEU A 190 34.48 -31.36 -19.91
CA LEU A 190 34.32 -32.83 -19.94
C LEU A 190 35.09 -33.48 -21.09
N ASN A 191 35.10 -32.87 -22.28
CA ASN A 191 35.86 -33.39 -23.42
C ASN A 191 37.37 -33.30 -23.17
N LYS A 192 37.88 -32.21 -22.58
CA LYS A 192 39.30 -32.06 -22.21
C LYS A 192 39.73 -33.06 -21.12
N ALA A 193 38.86 -33.35 -20.16
CA ALA A 193 39.10 -34.39 -19.15
C ALA A 193 39.15 -35.80 -19.77
N SER A 194 38.40 -36.02 -20.85
CA SER A 194 38.34 -37.31 -21.56
C SER A 194 39.55 -37.56 -22.47
N ASP A 195 40.20 -36.50 -22.97
CA ASP A 195 41.38 -36.56 -23.87
C ASP A 195 42.73 -36.61 -23.13
N SER A 196 42.75 -36.77 -21.80
CA SER A 196 44.01 -36.96 -21.05
C SER A 196 44.46 -38.43 -21.10
N PRO A 197 45.62 -38.76 -21.72
CA PRO A 197 46.10 -40.14 -21.82
C PRO A 197 46.87 -40.52 -20.56
N SER A 198 46.17 -40.67 -19.42
CA SER A 198 46.76 -41.21 -18.18
C SER A 198 45.68 -41.76 -17.26
N ALA A 199 45.03 -42.86 -17.66
CA ALA A 199 44.27 -43.72 -16.75
C ALA A 199 44.04 -45.12 -17.36
N GLN A 200 45.11 -45.83 -17.71
CA GLN A 200 45.06 -47.29 -17.76
C GLN A 200 45.38 -47.81 -16.35
N ASN A 201 44.45 -48.58 -15.78
CA ASN A 201 44.41 -49.15 -14.42
C ASN A 201 43.83 -48.27 -13.31
N VAL A 202 42.50 -48.21 -13.25
CA VAL A 202 41.77 -48.18 -11.97
C VAL A 202 40.55 -49.11 -12.11
N PRO A 203 40.34 -50.10 -11.22
CA PRO A 203 39.13 -50.90 -11.22
C PRO A 203 37.93 -49.97 -11.07
N VAL A 204 36.88 -50.22 -11.85
CA VAL A 204 35.59 -49.54 -11.82
C VAL A 204 35.00 -49.65 -10.41
N ALA A 205 35.36 -48.70 -9.55
CA ALA A 205 34.63 -48.38 -8.36
C ALA A 205 33.42 -47.56 -8.78
N LYS A 206 32.40 -48.28 -9.27
CA LYS A 206 31.02 -47.81 -9.32
C LYS A 206 30.47 -47.76 -7.89
N GLN A 207 31.15 -47.01 -7.02
CA GLN A 207 30.58 -46.55 -5.77
C GLN A 207 29.64 -45.43 -6.18
N ALA A 208 28.40 -45.84 -6.43
CA ALA A 208 27.29 -44.94 -6.34
C ALA A 208 27.49 -44.05 -5.11
N MET A 209 27.43 -42.73 -5.32
CA MET A 209 27.02 -41.78 -4.31
C MET A 209 25.58 -42.13 -3.86
N THR A 210 25.44 -43.29 -3.22
CA THR A 210 24.43 -43.54 -2.21
C THR A 210 25.13 -43.24 -0.89
N GLY A 211 25.52 -41.98 -0.69
CA GLY A 211 25.54 -41.48 0.68
C GLY A 211 24.13 -41.73 1.19
N GLN A 212 24.00 -42.54 2.24
CA GLN A 212 22.75 -42.93 2.87
C GLN A 212 21.85 -41.69 3.02
N ALA A 213 21.00 -41.45 2.02
CA ALA A 213 19.74 -40.78 2.21
C ALA A 213 18.98 -41.74 3.09
N GLY A 214 19.00 -41.47 4.40
CA GLY A 214 18.00 -42.01 5.31
C GLY A 214 16.67 -41.94 4.57
N THR A 215 16.01 -43.09 4.43
CA THR A 215 14.59 -43.23 4.08
C THR A 215 14.07 -42.04 3.30
N SER A 216 14.16 -42.05 1.95
CA SER A 216 14.12 -40.89 1.04
C SER A 216 13.18 -39.70 1.33
N ASN A 217 12.17 -39.87 2.18
CA ASN A 217 11.39 -38.80 2.77
C ASN A 217 12.19 -37.91 3.73
N ASP A 218 13.07 -38.45 4.59
CA ASP A 218 13.79 -37.67 5.59
C ASP A 218 14.84 -36.75 4.95
N ALA A 219 15.50 -37.23 3.90
CA ALA A 219 16.39 -36.40 3.08
C ALA A 219 15.64 -35.24 2.39
N TYR A 220 14.41 -35.48 1.93
CA TYR A 220 13.57 -34.44 1.32
C TYR A 220 13.12 -33.41 2.36
N VAL A 221 12.66 -33.87 3.53
CA VAL A 221 12.26 -33.01 4.66
C VAL A 221 13.43 -32.15 5.13
N ALA A 222 14.64 -32.71 5.23
CA ALA A 222 15.84 -31.97 5.60
C ALA A 222 16.24 -30.93 4.53
N ALA A 223 16.14 -31.28 3.25
CA ALA A 223 16.41 -30.34 2.15
C ALA A 223 15.40 -29.16 2.17
N LEU A 224 14.13 -29.46 2.43
CA LEU A 224 13.07 -28.47 2.57
C LEU A 224 13.32 -27.56 3.77
N GLN A 225 13.63 -28.14 4.93
CA GLN A 225 13.99 -27.42 6.15
C GLN A 225 15.17 -26.48 5.91
N ASN A 226 16.24 -26.93 5.26
CA ASN A 226 17.40 -26.10 4.96
C ASN A 226 17.02 -24.94 4.02
N SER A 227 16.31 -25.22 2.92
CA SER A 227 15.92 -24.18 1.96
C SER A 227 15.07 -23.07 2.62
N ILE A 228 14.09 -23.46 3.44
CA ILE A 228 13.24 -22.52 4.17
C ILE A 228 14.05 -21.74 5.20
N THR A 229 14.91 -22.41 5.97
CA THR A 229 15.72 -21.78 7.03
C THR A 229 16.69 -20.75 6.46
N GLN A 230 17.38 -21.06 5.35
CA GLN A 230 18.30 -20.13 4.68
C GLN A 230 17.59 -18.88 4.17
N ASN A 231 16.32 -19.02 3.80
CA ASN A 231 15.49 -17.92 3.35
C ASN A 231 14.62 -17.38 4.49
N TRP A 232 14.84 -17.70 5.76
CA TRP A 232 13.97 -17.22 6.83
C TRP A 232 14.54 -15.97 7.50
N LEU A 233 13.77 -14.88 7.51
CA LEU A 233 14.09 -13.69 8.28
C LEU A 233 13.57 -13.90 9.70
N ARG A 234 14.36 -14.61 10.49
CA ARG A 234 14.01 -15.06 11.84
C ARG A 234 13.89 -13.86 12.79
N PRO A 235 12.73 -13.65 13.45
CA PRO A 235 12.60 -12.72 14.56
C PRO A 235 13.38 -13.20 15.80
N ASP A 236 13.90 -12.27 16.60
CA ASP A 236 14.77 -12.57 17.76
C ASP A 236 14.08 -13.36 18.88
N ASN A 237 12.74 -13.39 18.90
CA ASN A 237 11.93 -13.96 19.98
C ASN A 237 11.34 -15.36 19.68
N ILE A 238 11.91 -16.12 18.74
CA ILE A 238 11.40 -17.47 18.41
C ILE A 238 12.08 -18.57 19.25
N PRO A 239 11.32 -19.37 20.02
CA PRO A 239 11.87 -20.52 20.75
C PRO A 239 12.41 -21.59 19.79
N VAL A 240 13.58 -22.14 20.12
CA VAL A 240 14.18 -23.26 19.39
C VAL A 240 13.48 -24.58 19.73
N GLY A 241 13.49 -25.54 18.82
CA GLY A 241 12.93 -26.88 19.05
C GLY A 241 11.40 -26.97 19.00
N VAL A 242 10.71 -25.87 18.68
CA VAL A 242 9.26 -25.84 18.53
C VAL A 242 8.86 -26.17 17.09
N VAL A 243 7.85 -27.02 16.94
CA VAL A 243 7.33 -27.48 15.64
C VAL A 243 6.16 -26.59 15.20
N CYS A 244 6.24 -26.07 13.99
CA CYS A 244 5.19 -25.29 13.34
C CYS A 244 4.75 -25.99 12.04
N PRO A 245 3.53 -26.58 12.00
CA PRO A 245 3.04 -27.22 10.78
C PRO A 245 2.57 -26.18 9.76
N VAL A 246 3.06 -26.31 8.53
CA VAL A 246 2.80 -25.41 7.40
C VAL A 246 2.25 -26.21 6.23
N GLU A 247 1.13 -25.80 5.68
CA GLU A 247 0.56 -26.31 4.44
C GLU A 247 1.23 -25.58 3.26
N ILE A 248 1.89 -26.33 2.39
CA ILE A 248 2.62 -25.81 1.24
C ILE A 248 2.03 -26.41 -0.02
N VAL A 249 1.65 -25.54 -0.95
CA VAL A 249 1.19 -25.95 -2.28
C VAL A 249 2.25 -25.57 -3.30
N GLN A 250 2.72 -26.55 -4.06
CA GLN A 250 3.81 -26.42 -5.03
C GLN A 250 3.49 -27.13 -6.35
N ILE A 251 4.12 -26.71 -7.44
CA ILE A 251 4.01 -27.34 -8.76
C ILE A 251 5.30 -28.13 -9.11
N PRO A 252 5.24 -29.07 -10.07
CA PRO A 252 6.45 -29.77 -10.54
C PRO A 252 7.55 -28.77 -10.92
N GLY A 253 8.77 -29.02 -10.43
CA GLY A 253 9.87 -28.05 -10.49
C GLY A 253 10.08 -27.26 -9.19
N GLY A 254 9.24 -27.46 -8.17
CA GLY A 254 9.45 -26.94 -6.82
C GLY A 254 8.92 -25.51 -6.58
N GLN A 255 8.32 -24.88 -7.58
CA GLN A 255 7.75 -23.54 -7.42
C GLN A 255 6.58 -23.56 -6.42
N VAL A 256 6.63 -22.70 -5.42
CA VAL A 256 5.58 -22.58 -4.39
C VAL A 256 4.51 -21.61 -4.87
N ILE A 257 3.25 -22.01 -4.79
CA ILE A 257 2.09 -21.19 -5.13
C ILE A 257 1.28 -20.74 -3.91
N SER A 258 1.40 -21.44 -2.78
CA SER A 258 0.76 -21.05 -1.52
C SER A 258 1.54 -21.63 -0.34
N ALA A 259 1.63 -20.87 0.75
CA ALA A 259 2.13 -21.31 2.04
C ALA A 259 1.20 -20.77 3.13
N LYS A 260 0.69 -21.65 3.99
CA LYS A 260 -0.23 -21.30 5.08
C LYS A 260 0.18 -22.00 6.35
N VAL A 261 0.33 -21.25 7.44
CA VAL A 261 0.64 -21.85 8.74
C VAL A 261 -0.65 -22.36 9.38
N LEU A 262 -0.67 -23.65 9.73
CA LEU A 262 -1.83 -24.27 10.34
C LEU A 262 -2.07 -23.72 11.77
N PRO A 263 -3.33 -23.72 12.26
CA PRO A 263 -3.67 -23.19 13.59
C PRO A 263 -2.98 -23.91 14.76
N SER A 264 -2.47 -25.12 14.55
CA SER A 264 -1.72 -25.89 15.53
C SER A 264 -0.28 -25.40 15.73
N CYS A 265 0.17 -24.39 14.97
CA CYS A 265 1.47 -23.78 15.18
C CYS A 265 1.46 -22.86 16.42
N PRO A 266 2.33 -23.10 17.42
CA PRO A 266 2.37 -22.33 18.67
C PRO A 266 3.10 -20.98 18.55
N PHE A 267 3.35 -20.50 17.34
CA PHE A 267 4.01 -19.21 17.09
C PHE A 267 3.03 -18.04 17.20
N SER A 268 3.53 -16.86 17.56
CA SER A 268 2.77 -15.61 17.48
C SER A 268 2.43 -15.27 16.02
N ASP A 269 1.41 -14.45 15.77
CA ASP A 269 1.00 -14.15 14.39
C ASP A 269 2.11 -13.51 13.55
N VAL A 270 2.95 -12.67 14.15
CA VAL A 270 4.14 -12.10 13.49
C VAL A 270 5.12 -13.19 13.08
N ALA A 271 5.36 -14.17 13.96
CA ALA A 271 6.23 -15.30 13.70
C ALA A 271 5.65 -16.24 12.64
N ARG A 272 4.34 -16.48 12.66
CA ARG A 272 3.62 -17.28 11.65
C ARG A 272 3.77 -16.65 10.26
N HIS A 273 3.51 -15.36 10.13
CA HIS A 273 3.70 -14.64 8.86
C HIS A 273 5.16 -14.63 8.40
N SER A 274 6.12 -14.56 9.32
CA SER A 274 7.55 -14.66 8.99
C SER A 274 7.89 -16.04 8.38
N VAL A 275 7.32 -17.13 8.91
CA VAL A 275 7.48 -18.48 8.36
C VAL A 275 6.80 -18.60 6.99
N GLU A 276 5.58 -18.10 6.82
CA GLU A 276 4.89 -18.09 5.51
C GLU A 276 5.73 -17.37 4.45
N ALA A 277 6.24 -16.19 4.80
CA ALA A 277 7.12 -15.42 3.93
C ALA A 277 8.44 -16.13 3.64
N ALA A 278 8.96 -16.93 4.57
CA ALA A 278 10.17 -17.73 4.35
C ALA A 278 9.95 -18.83 3.32
N VAL A 279 8.83 -19.55 3.41
CA VAL A 279 8.48 -20.61 2.46
C VAL A 279 8.28 -20.04 1.05
N LEU A 280 7.61 -18.89 0.93
CA LEU A 280 7.42 -18.23 -0.36
C LEU A 280 8.76 -17.75 -0.94
N ARG A 281 9.66 -17.20 -0.12
CA ARG A 281 11.00 -16.76 -0.56
C ARG A 281 11.94 -17.92 -0.90
N ALA A 282 11.75 -19.08 -0.28
CA ALA A 282 12.48 -20.30 -0.59
C ALA A 282 12.07 -20.93 -1.94
N SER A 283 11.09 -20.37 -2.66
CA SER A 283 10.72 -20.86 -3.98
C SER A 283 11.83 -20.59 -5.01
N PRO A 284 12.22 -21.58 -5.84
CA PRO A 284 11.70 -22.95 -5.88
C PRO A 284 12.31 -23.86 -4.80
N LEU A 285 11.46 -24.67 -4.17
CA LEU A 285 11.85 -25.72 -3.24
C LEU A 285 12.64 -26.84 -3.94
N PRO A 286 13.48 -27.59 -3.22
CA PRO A 286 14.26 -28.69 -3.79
C PRO A 286 13.37 -29.72 -4.50
N TYR A 287 13.56 -29.89 -5.80
CA TYR A 287 12.79 -30.84 -6.62
C TYR A 287 13.69 -31.89 -7.28
N LYS A 288 14.87 -31.48 -7.74
CA LYS A 288 15.84 -32.36 -8.42
C LYS A 288 16.35 -33.44 -7.46
N GLY A 289 16.21 -34.70 -7.81
CA GLY A 289 16.57 -35.84 -6.96
C GLY A 289 15.48 -36.25 -5.95
N PHE A 290 14.39 -35.49 -5.85
CA PHE A 290 13.24 -35.76 -4.97
C PHE A 290 11.92 -35.91 -5.75
N GLU A 291 11.98 -36.14 -7.06
CA GLU A 291 10.82 -36.18 -7.95
C GLU A 291 9.83 -37.28 -7.55
N LYS A 292 10.31 -38.35 -6.91
CA LYS A 292 9.47 -39.46 -6.42
C LYS A 292 8.73 -39.13 -5.12
N GLN A 293 9.23 -38.17 -4.34
CA GLN A 293 8.68 -37.71 -3.07
C GLN A 293 7.81 -36.46 -3.26
N PHE A 294 7.84 -35.87 -4.46
CA PHE A 294 7.05 -34.71 -4.81
C PHE A 294 5.55 -34.98 -4.59
N LYS A 295 4.94 -34.08 -3.83
CA LYS A 295 3.49 -33.94 -3.73
C LYS A 295 3.15 -32.47 -3.93
N ARG A 296 2.02 -32.23 -4.60
CA ARG A 296 1.52 -30.87 -4.86
C ARG A 296 1.12 -30.17 -3.57
N ASP A 297 0.52 -30.90 -2.65
CA ASP A 297 0.09 -30.43 -1.34
C ASP A 297 0.85 -31.21 -0.28
N ILE A 298 1.60 -30.50 0.56
CA ILE A 298 2.36 -31.08 1.66
C ILE A 298 2.11 -30.32 2.95
N THR A 299 1.92 -31.06 4.04
CA THR A 299 2.04 -30.51 5.39
C THR A 299 3.47 -30.73 5.87
N PHE A 300 4.21 -29.63 6.02
CA PHE A 300 5.60 -29.64 6.44
C PHE A 300 5.73 -29.11 7.87
N ASN A 301 6.37 -29.90 8.73
CA ASN A 301 6.61 -29.55 10.12
C ASN A 301 7.92 -28.75 10.24
N PHE A 302 7.83 -27.43 10.13
CA PHE A 302 8.99 -26.56 10.24
C PHE A 302 9.48 -26.52 11.69
N THR A 303 10.77 -26.75 11.88
CA THR A 303 11.39 -26.73 13.22
C THR A 303 12.52 -25.72 13.26
N VAL A 304 12.61 -24.97 14.35
CA VAL A 304 13.68 -23.97 14.52
C VAL A 304 14.88 -24.67 15.14
N THR A 305 15.88 -24.96 14.32
CA THR A 305 17.19 -25.40 14.80
C THR A 305 17.96 -24.20 15.34
N SER A 306 18.72 -24.36 16.42
CA SER A 306 19.67 -23.31 16.80
C SER A 306 20.71 -23.22 15.70
N SER A 307 20.83 -22.07 15.05
CA SER A 307 21.95 -21.79 14.15
C SER A 307 23.26 -22.01 14.90
N GLN A 308 24.17 -22.79 14.34
CA GLN A 308 25.59 -22.70 14.70
C GLN A 308 26.16 -21.38 14.21
#